data_AF-A0A373TEW5-F1
#
_entry.id   AF-A0A373TEW5-F1
#
_cell.length_a   1.000
_cell.length_b   1.000
_cell.length_c   1.000
_cell.angle_alpha   90.00
_cell.angle_beta   90.00
_cell.angle_gamma   90.00
#
_symmetry.space_group_name_H-M   'P 1'
#
loop_
_entity.id
_entity.type
_entity.pdbx_description
1 polymer ?
#
loop_
_entity_poly.entity_id
_entity_poly.type
_entity_poly.pdbx_seq_one_letter_code
_entity_poly.pdbx_strand_id
1 'polypeptide(L)'
;MKNWMDLNSDGKIDGTEMMFAEEMLCTSREEHEALFGDAGDFEDDAKDDFEIDAMAAGLDLDELELMDPDDRAEALEEAGLDPDDYDFD
;
A
#
# COMPACT_ATOMS: atom_id res chain seq x y z
N MET A 1 24.98 -17.85 11.19
CA MET A 1 23.68 -17.25 10.83
C MET A 1 23.94 -15.76 10.79
N LYS A 2 23.63 -15.07 9.69
CA LYS A 2 23.74 -13.60 9.63
C LYS A 2 22.65 -13.03 10.54
N ASN A 3 22.97 -12.07 11.39
CA ASN A 3 21.95 -11.34 12.11
C ASN A 3 21.17 -10.53 11.07
N TRP A 4 19.87 -10.77 10.99
CA TRP A 4 19.01 -10.10 10.00
C TRP A 4 18.86 -8.59 10.27
N MET A 5 19.12 -8.19 11.52
CA MET A 5 19.10 -6.80 12.00
C MET A 5 20.45 -6.08 11.83
N ASP A 6 21.52 -6.78 11.47
CA ASP A 6 22.85 -6.21 11.22
C ASP A 6 22.97 -5.92 9.72
N LEU A 7 22.40 -4.79 9.30
CA LEU A 7 22.25 -4.39 7.90
C LEU A 7 23.61 -4.06 7.28
N ASN A 8 24.52 -3.50 8.08
CA ASN A 8 25.86 -3.11 7.62
C ASN A 8 26.92 -4.22 7.83
N SER A 9 26.55 -5.34 8.48
CA SER A 9 27.43 -6.46 8.79
C SER A 9 28.65 -6.11 9.65
N ASP A 10 28.55 -5.09 10.51
CA ASP A 10 29.59 -4.72 11.49
C ASP A 10 29.57 -5.61 12.74
N GLY A 11 28.57 -6.49 12.86
CA GLY A 11 28.39 -7.42 13.96
C GLY A 11 27.76 -6.79 15.20
N LYS A 12 27.22 -5.57 15.09
CA LYS A 12 26.47 -4.88 16.14
C LYS A 12 25.08 -4.54 15.61
N ILE A 13 24.24 -4.04 16.50
CA ILE A 13 22.97 -3.41 16.13
C ILE A 13 23.06 -2.00 16.67
N ASP A 14 23.18 -1.03 15.78
CA ASP A 14 23.15 0.38 16.13
C ASP A 14 21.71 0.90 16.29
N GLY A 15 21.56 2.16 16.74
CA GLY A 15 20.23 2.73 16.99
C GLY A 15 19.38 2.88 15.74
N THR A 16 20.00 3.06 14.57
CA THR A 16 19.31 3.10 13.27
C THR A 16 18.86 1.72 12.86
N GLU A 17 19.71 0.70 13.04
CA GLU A 17 19.34 -0.70 12.79
C GLU A 17 18.24 -1.19 13.73
N MET A 18 18.24 -0.74 14.98
CA MET A 18 17.18 -1.02 15.95
C MET A 18 15.87 -0.34 15.54
N MET A 19 15.91 0.92 15.10
CA MET A 19 14.75 1.65 14.62
C MET A 19 14.09 0.95 13.42
N PHE A 20 14.91 0.49 12.46
CA PHE A 20 14.41 -0.22 11.28
C PHE A 20 13.83 -1.61 11.62
N ALA A 21 14.41 -2.29 12.61
CA ALA A 21 13.84 -3.53 13.12
C ALA A 21 12.52 -3.30 13.87
N GLU A 22 12.40 -2.18 14.58
CA GLU A 22 11.19 -1.77 15.31
C GLU A 22 10.06 -1.40 14.34
N GLU A 23 10.38 -0.68 13.27
CA GLU A 23 9.50 -0.40 12.13
C GLU A 23 8.98 -1.70 11.50
N MET A 24 9.86 -2.66 11.16
CA MET A 24 9.45 -3.97 10.61
C MET A 24 8.63 -4.84 11.56
N LEU A 25 8.66 -4.57 12.87
CA LEU A 25 7.89 -5.30 13.88
C LEU A 25 6.55 -4.65 14.19
N CYS A 26 6.32 -3.40 13.79
CA CYS A 26 5.03 -2.75 13.86
C CYS A 26 4.05 -3.44 12.91
N THR A 27 3.03 -4.10 13.46
CA THR A 27 2.00 -4.79 12.67
C THR A 27 0.73 -3.97 12.49
N SER A 28 0.69 -2.74 13.02
CA SER A 28 -0.52 -1.94 13.12
C SER A 28 -0.20 -0.45 12.95
N ARG A 29 -1.01 0.25 12.15
CA ARG A 29 -0.95 1.71 11.96
C ARG A 29 -0.90 2.49 13.28
N GLU A 30 -1.78 2.14 14.20
CA GLU A 30 -1.95 2.87 15.48
C GLU A 30 -0.69 2.79 16.36
N GLU A 31 0.06 1.67 16.29
CA GLU A 31 1.34 1.54 16.98
C GLU A 31 2.44 2.32 16.25
N HIS A 32 2.46 2.29 14.91
CA HIS A 32 3.44 3.03 14.12
C HIS A 32 3.27 4.55 14.28
N GLU A 33 2.04 5.07 14.26
CA GLU A 33 1.75 6.49 14.52
C GLU A 33 2.16 6.91 15.94
N ALA A 34 1.96 6.04 16.94
CA ALA A 34 2.34 6.33 18.32
C ALA A 34 3.86 6.32 18.55
N LEU A 35 4.60 5.47 17.84
CA LEU A 35 6.06 5.31 17.96
C LEU A 35 6.86 6.27 17.06
N PHE A 36 6.38 6.49 15.84
CA PHE A 36 7.11 7.23 14.79
C PHE A 36 6.42 8.55 14.37
N GLY A 37 5.17 8.76 14.74
CA GLY A 37 4.42 9.98 14.43
C GLY A 37 3.87 10.05 12.99
N ASP A 38 3.88 8.92 12.29
CA ASP A 38 3.48 8.76 10.89
C ASP A 38 2.85 7.37 10.72
N ALA A 39 1.93 7.20 9.76
CA ALA A 39 1.26 5.92 9.54
C ALA A 39 2.17 4.85 8.90
N GLY A 40 3.36 5.23 8.40
CA GLY A 40 4.25 4.31 7.69
C GLY A 40 3.61 3.82 6.38
N ASP A 41 3.91 2.58 6.00
CA ASP A 41 3.30 1.89 4.84
C ASP A 41 1.84 1.46 5.09
N PHE A 42 1.19 1.98 6.14
CA PHE A 42 -0.24 1.77 6.44
C PHE A 42 -1.11 2.98 6.07
N GLU A 43 -0.55 3.97 5.35
CA GLU A 43 -1.29 5.17 4.94
C GLU A 43 -2.04 4.96 3.60
N ASP A 44 -3.35 5.25 3.65
CA ASP A 44 -4.39 5.17 2.61
C ASP A 44 -5.01 3.79 2.37
N ASP A 45 -6.14 3.51 3.04
CA ASP A 45 -6.91 2.24 2.97
C ASP A 45 -8.39 2.57 2.68
N ALA A 46 -8.62 3.61 1.87
CA ALA A 46 -9.98 4.02 1.44
C ALA A 46 -10.05 4.52 -0.01
N LYS A 47 -8.93 4.98 -0.59
CA LYS A 47 -8.77 5.00 -2.06
C LYS A 47 -8.15 3.70 -2.59
N ASP A 48 -7.60 2.90 -1.69
CA ASP A 48 -6.86 1.69 -2.00
C ASP A 48 -7.80 0.55 -2.41
N ASP A 49 -9.07 0.53 -1.99
CA ASP A 49 -10.01 -0.52 -2.40
C ASP A 49 -10.12 -0.60 -3.93
N PHE A 50 -10.34 0.53 -4.60
CA PHE A 50 -10.38 0.61 -6.06
C PHE A 50 -9.00 0.39 -6.70
N GLU A 51 -7.94 0.95 -6.10
CA GLU A 51 -6.58 0.80 -6.63
C GLU A 51 -6.08 -0.65 -6.55
N ILE A 52 -6.27 -1.31 -5.41
CA ILE A 52 -5.99 -2.72 -5.17
C ILE A 52 -6.82 -3.57 -6.13
N ASP A 53 -8.13 -3.30 -6.23
CA ASP A 53 -9.02 -4.06 -7.08
C ASP A 53 -8.66 -3.90 -8.57
N ALA A 54 -8.37 -2.67 -9.01
CA ALA A 54 -7.86 -2.38 -10.35
C ALA A 54 -6.52 -3.07 -10.61
N MET A 55 -5.55 -2.97 -9.71
CA MET A 55 -4.26 -3.67 -9.84
C MET A 55 -4.42 -5.19 -9.85
N ALA A 56 -5.31 -5.74 -9.01
CA ALA A 56 -5.62 -7.17 -8.97
C ALA A 56 -6.29 -7.66 -10.26
N ALA A 57 -7.10 -6.79 -10.87
CA ALA A 57 -7.75 -7.04 -12.14
C ALA A 57 -6.85 -6.70 -13.36
N GLY A 58 -5.67 -6.12 -13.11
CA GLY A 58 -4.68 -5.77 -14.13
C GLY A 58 -5.02 -4.49 -14.92
N LEU A 59 -5.80 -3.60 -14.33
CA LEU A 59 -6.15 -2.29 -14.87
C LEU A 59 -5.18 -1.21 -14.37
N ASP A 60 -4.77 -0.33 -15.29
CA ASP A 60 -3.95 0.84 -14.98
C ASP A 60 -4.84 2.03 -14.60
N LEU A 61 -4.69 2.56 -13.37
CA LEU A 61 -5.50 3.67 -12.87
C LEU A 61 -5.35 4.94 -13.70
N ASP A 62 -4.11 5.28 -14.10
CA ASP A 62 -3.84 6.43 -14.97
C ASP A 62 -4.61 6.33 -16.30
N GLU A 63 -4.83 5.12 -16.81
CA GLU A 63 -5.58 4.91 -18.06
C GLU A 63 -7.08 5.03 -17.82
N LEU A 64 -7.60 4.45 -16.73
CA LEU A 64 -9.01 4.57 -16.33
C LEU A 64 -9.44 6.01 -16.01
N GLU A 65 -8.54 6.83 -15.44
CA GLU A 65 -8.79 8.25 -15.16
C GLU A 65 -8.87 9.09 -16.45
N LEU A 66 -8.15 8.67 -17.50
CA LEU A 66 -8.16 9.31 -18.81
C LEU A 66 -9.32 8.85 -19.70
N MET A 67 -10.01 7.77 -19.33
CA MET A 67 -11.16 7.23 -20.05
C MET A 67 -12.45 8.00 -19.74
N ASP A 68 -13.35 8.04 -20.73
CA ASP A 68 -14.72 8.50 -20.52
C ASP A 68 -15.45 7.58 -19.52
N PRO A 69 -16.47 8.07 -18.80
CA PRO A 69 -17.16 7.29 -17.76
C PRO A 69 -17.77 5.97 -18.27
N ASP A 70 -18.34 6.00 -19.48
CA ASP A 70 -18.90 4.80 -20.13
C ASP A 70 -17.79 3.77 -20.46
N ASP A 71 -16.62 4.22 -20.94
CA ASP A 71 -15.49 3.35 -21.28
C ASP A 71 -14.82 2.77 -20.03
N ARG A 72 -14.70 3.58 -18.96
CA ARG A 72 -14.19 3.12 -17.66
C ARG A 72 -15.11 2.05 -17.06
N ALA A 73 -16.42 2.22 -17.16
CA ALA A 73 -17.37 1.22 -16.68
C ALA A 73 -17.26 -0.11 -17.47
N GLU A 74 -17.11 -0.04 -18.80
CA GLU A 74 -16.88 -1.23 -19.64
C GLU A 74 -15.58 -1.95 -19.26
N ALA A 75 -14.49 -1.20 -19.02
CA ALA A 75 -13.21 -1.77 -18.60
C ALA A 75 -13.29 -2.45 -17.22
N LEU A 76 -14.05 -1.89 -16.28
CA LEU A 76 -14.29 -2.49 -14.97
C LEU A 76 -15.10 -3.77 -15.08
N GLU A 77 -16.20 -3.76 -15.84
CA GLU A 77 -17.01 -4.97 -16.08
C GLU A 77 -16.19 -6.09 -16.75
N GLU A 78 -15.34 -5.76 -17.72
CA GLU A 78 -14.47 -6.74 -18.40
C GLU A 78 -13.42 -7.33 -17.45
N ALA A 79 -12.97 -6.54 -16.48
CA ALA A 79 -12.05 -6.97 -15.43
C ALA A 79 -12.74 -7.69 -14.26
N GLY A 80 -14.08 -7.74 -14.25
CA GLY A 80 -14.89 -8.40 -13.23
C GLY A 80 -15.19 -7.54 -12.00
N LEU A 81 -15.07 -6.23 -12.15
CA LEU A 81 -15.33 -5.20 -11.14
C LEU A 81 -16.69 -4.55 -11.43
N ASP A 82 -17.47 -4.28 -10.38
CA ASP A 82 -18.76 -3.59 -10.55
C ASP A 82 -18.52 -2.07 -10.51
N PRO A 83 -18.77 -1.33 -11.61
CA PRO A 83 -18.61 0.12 -11.61
C PRO A 83 -19.54 0.83 -10.62
N ASP A 84 -20.66 0.23 -10.21
CA ASP A 84 -21.55 0.79 -9.18
C ASP A 84 -20.96 0.67 -7.76
N ASP A 85 -19.93 -0.17 -7.54
CA ASP A 85 -19.23 -0.26 -6.25
C ASP A 85 -18.27 0.91 -6.00
N TYR A 86 -17.95 1.69 -7.04
CA TYR A 86 -17.01 2.81 -6.97
C TYR A 86 -17.68 4.14 -7.37
N ASP A 87 -17.79 5.06 -6.42
CA ASP A 87 -18.30 6.42 -6.67
C ASP A 87 -17.20 7.26 -7.33
N PHE A 88 -17.18 7.30 -8.67
CA PHE A 88 -16.35 8.23 -9.45
C PHE A 88 -17.03 9.61 -9.51
N ASP A 89 -16.93 10.40 -8.43
CA ASP A 89 -17.41 11.81 -8.36
C ASP A 89 -16.61 12.78 -9.25
#